data_AF-A0A936FDE8-F1
#
_entry.id   AF-A0A936FDE8-F1
#
_cell.length_a   1.000
_cell.length_b   1.000
_cell.length_c   1.000
_cell.angle_alpha   90.00
_cell.angle_beta   90.00
_cell.angle_gamma   90.00
#
_symmetry.space_group_name_H-M   'P 1'
#
loop_
_entity.id
_entity.type
_entity.pdbx_description
1 polymer ?
#
loop_
_entity_poly.entity_id
_entity_poly.type
_entity_poly.pdbx_seq_one_letter_code
_entity_poly.pdbx_strand_id
1 'polypeptide(L)' 'MIRIDTLWLCTQPQDMRAGADRLLNVVINTIGQAQAHHGYLFANARATRINPDISP' A
#
# COMPACT_ATOMS: atom_id res chain seq x y z
N MET A 1 -4.89 10.63 15.62
CA MET A 1 -3.78 11.01 14.73
C MET A 1 -2.84 9.82 14.64
N ILE A 2 -2.65 9.23 13.45
CA ILE A 2 -1.77 8.06 13.25
C ILE A 2 -0.36 8.58 12.94
N ARG A 3 0.63 8.18 13.74
CA ARG A 3 2.04 8.49 13.49
C ARG A 3 2.62 7.46 12.51
N ILE A 4 3.20 7.93 11.42
CA ILE A 4 3.91 7.11 10.43
C ILE A 4 5.36 7.56 10.43
N ASP A 5 6.27 6.68 10.84
CA ASP A 5 7.70 6.98 10.92
C ASP A 5 8.42 6.68 9.59
N THR A 6 7.94 5.69 8.83
CA THR A 6 8.52 5.29 7.54
C THR A 6 7.45 4.95 6.50
N LEU A 7 7.70 5.26 5.23
CA LEU A 7 6.82 4.90 4.09
C LEU A 7 7.57 4.02 3.09
N TRP A 8 6.95 2.92 2.67
CA TRP A 8 7.47 2.00 1.66
C TRP A 8 6.56 1.93 0.45
N LEU A 9 7.16 1.91 -0.75
CA LEU A 9 6.42 1.80 -2.01
C LEU A 9 6.64 0.41 -2.64
N CYS A 10 5.56 -0.35 -2.79
CA CYS A 10 5.52 -1.54 -3.62
C CYS A 10 5.31 -1.15 -5.08
N THR A 11 6.36 -1.27 -5.89
CA THR A 11 6.35 -0.90 -7.32
C THR A 11 5.69 -1.94 -8.21
N GLN A 12 5.56 -3.19 -7.74
CA GLN A 12 4.78 -4.22 -8.43
C GLN A 12 3.29 -3.96 -8.27
N PRO A 13 2.52 -3.83 -9.36
CA PRO A 13 1.09 -3.57 -9.26
C PRO A 13 0.34 -4.71 -8.55
N GLN A 14 -0.48 -4.36 -7.56
CA GLN A 14 -1.32 -5.28 -6.79
C GLN A 14 -2.81 -5.02 -7.06
N ASP A 15 -3.60 -6.09 -7.10
CA ASP A 15 -5.06 -5.94 -7.12
C ASP A 15 -5.55 -5.54 -5.72
N MET A 16 -5.81 -4.25 -5.53
CA MET A 16 -6.27 -3.72 -4.24
C MET A 16 -7.68 -4.21 -3.86
N ARG A 17 -8.45 -4.77 -4.80
CA ARG A 17 -9.76 -5.38 -4.48
C ARG A 17 -9.62 -6.72 -3.77
N ALA A 18 -8.43 -7.32 -3.77
CA ALA A 18 -8.17 -8.56 -3.04
C ALA A 18 -8.08 -8.37 -1.52
N GLY A 19 -8.20 -7.12 -1.03
CA GLY A 19 -8.29 -6.80 0.39
C GLY A 19 -6.95 -6.61 1.09
N ALA A 20 -7.01 -6.15 2.34
CA ALA A 20 -5.85 -5.78 3.14
C ALA A 20 -4.93 -6.99 3.44
N ASP A 21 -5.49 -8.17 3.71
CA ASP A 21 -4.70 -9.37 4.03
C ASP A 21 -3.76 -9.79 2.90
N ARG A 22 -4.22 -9.68 1.64
CA ARG A 22 -3.38 -10.01 0.48
C ARG A 22 -2.25 -8.99 0.32
N LEU A 23 -2.54 -7.71 0.51
CA LEU A 23 -1.53 -6.66 0.47
C LEU A 23 -0.51 -6.82 1.61
N LEU A 24 -0.96 -7.21 2.80
CA LEU A 24 -0.08 -7.48 3.94
C LEU A 24 0.82 -8.70 3.70
N ASN A 25 0.29 -9.76 3.10
CA ASN A 25 1.09 -10.92 2.69
C ASN A 25 2.17 -10.54 1.66
N VAL A 26 1.91 -9.62 0.75
CA VAL A 26 2.93 -9.11 -0.18
C VAL A 26 4.06 -8.42 0.59
N VAL A 27 3.73 -7.60 1.60
CA VAL A 27 4.72 -6.96 2.47
C VAL A 27 5.55 -8.03 3.19
N ILE A 28 4.91 -8.97 3.88
CA ILE A 28 5.61 -10.03 4.61
C ILE A 28 6.49 -10.87 3.67
N ASN A 29 6.03 -11.22 2.49
CA ASN A 29 6.81 -11.99 1.53
C ASN A 29 8.00 -11.21 0.94
N THR A 30 7.89 -9.87 0.84
CA THR A 30 8.95 -9.04 0.23
C THR A 30 9.99 -8.60 1.25
N ILE A 31 9.57 -8.24 2.47
CA ILE A 31 10.45 -7.67 3.51
C ILE A 31 10.55 -8.53 4.78
N GLY A 32 9.89 -9.69 4.81
CA GLY A 32 9.93 -10.66 5.91
C GLY A 32 8.96 -10.37 7.06
N GLN A 33 8.50 -9.14 7.23
CA GLN A 33 7.65 -8.73 8.36
C GLN A 33 6.90 -7.43 8.08
N ALA A 34 5.71 -7.28 8.67
CA ALA A 34 5.00 -6.00 8.71
C ALA A 34 5.30 -5.28 10.04
N GLN A 35 5.81 -4.05 9.95
CA GLN A 35 6.16 -3.24 11.11
C GLN A 35 5.04 -2.24 11.45
N ALA A 36 4.78 -2.06 12.75
CA ALA A 36 3.88 -1.01 13.23
C ALA A 36 4.45 0.39 12.91
N HIS A 37 3.58 1.39 12.78
CA HIS A 37 3.94 2.78 12.44
C HIS A 37 4.62 2.96 11.06
N HIS A 38 4.64 1.91 10.23
CA HIS A 38 5.11 1.99 8.85
C HIS A 38 3.92 2.01 7.90
N GLY A 39 3.95 2.93 6.94
CA GLY A 39 3.00 2.97 5.83
C GLY A 39 3.49 2.13 4.67
N TYR A 40 2.59 1.36 4.06
CA TYR A 40 2.86 0.60 2.83
C TYR A 40 1.94 1.11 1.72
N LEU A 41 2.54 1.65 0.66
CA LEU A 41 1.87 2.16 -0.52
C LEU A 41 1.96 1.14 -1.65
N PHE A 42 0.85 0.85 -2.30
CA PHE A 42 0.77 -0.13 -3.39
C PHE A 42 0.29 0.53 -4.67
N ALA A 43 0.95 0.20 -5.78
CA ALA A 43 0.41 0.50 -7.10
C ALA A 43 -0.81 -0.40 -7.38
N ASN A 44 -1.92 0.17 -7.84
CA ASN A 44 -3.10 -0.62 -8.19
C ASN A 44 -2.93 -1.23 -9.60
N ALA A 45 -3.00 -2.55 -9.71
CA ALA A 45 -2.92 -3.25 -11.00
C ALA A 45 -4.03 -2.85 -11.97
N ARG A 46 -5.18 -2.38 -11.46
CA ARG A 46 -6.35 -2.02 -12.27
C ARG A 46 -6.50 -0.52 -12.52
N ALA A 47 -5.72 0.32 -11.86
CA ALA A 47 -5.84 1.78 -11.98
C ALA A 47 -4.47 2.44 -11.90
N THR A 48 -4.16 3.27 -12.91
CA THR A 48 -2.85 3.92 -13.07
C THR A 48 -2.83 5.38 -12.59
N ARG A 49 -3.94 5.90 -12.06
CA ARG A 49 -4.07 7.28 -11.59
C ARG A 49 -4.41 7.32 -10.10
N ILE A 50 -3.64 8.10 -9.34
CA ILE A 50 -4.04 8.60 -8.02
C ILE A 50 -5.17 9.59 -8.30
N ASN A 51 -6.37 9.36 -7.75
CA ASN A 51 -7.48 10.29 -7.90
C ASN A 51 -7.16 11.55 -7.09
N PRO A 52 -6.87 12.70 -7.71
CA PRO A 52 -6.84 13.94 -6.98
C PRO A 52 -8.31 14.34 -6.82
N ASP A 53 -8.94 13.94 -5.73
CA ASP A 53 -10.24 14.51 -5.37
C ASP A 53 -10.01 15.98 -4.97
N ILE A 54 -9.89 16.82 -5.99
CA ILE A 54 -10.07 18.26 -5.95
C ILE A 54 -11.55 18.48 -6.24
N SER A 55 -12.39 18.21 -5.24
CA SER A 55 -13.73 18.79 -5.23
C SER A 55 -13.58 20.31 -5.10
N PRO A 56 -14.32 21.11 -5.90
CA PRO A 56 -14.28 22.57 -5.85
C PRO A 56 -14.83 23.13 -4.53
#